data_AF-A0A629K7P2-F1
#
_entry.id   AF-A0A629K7P2-F1
#
_cell.length_a   1.000
_cell.length_b   1.000
_cell.length_c   1.000
_cell.angle_alpha   90.00
_cell.angle_beta   90.00
_cell.angle_gamma   90.00
#
_symmetry.space_group_name_H-M   'P 1'
#
loop_
_entity.id
_entity.type
_entity.pdbx_description
1 polymer ?
#
loop_
_entity_poly.entity_id
_entity_poly.type
_entity_poly.pdbx_seq_one_letter_code
_entity_poly.pdbx_strand_id
1 'polypeptide(L)' 'MINEPVIKLRRTPAQQVQRDEFLRAVIINRSWLNDIIRAAEQDDWHEVEFLIEGAKQDYIEMKKLLPTDRAKPRGE' A
#
# COMPACT_ATOMS: atom_id res chain seq x y z
N MET A 1 -30.88 -0.19 23.38
CA MET A 1 -30.31 0.12 22.04
C MET A 1 -29.08 0.98 22.27
N ILE A 2 -27.89 0.39 22.10
CA ILE A 2 -26.65 1.16 22.10
C ILE A 2 -26.59 1.83 20.73
N ASN A 3 -26.65 3.16 20.71
CA ASN A 3 -26.35 3.93 19.52
C ASN A 3 -24.85 3.82 19.28
N GLU A 4 -24.42 2.71 18.68
CA GLU A 4 -23.11 2.64 18.05
C GLU A 4 -23.06 3.77 17.01
N PRO A 5 -21.97 4.55 16.91
CA PRO A 5 -21.85 5.51 15.85
C PRO A 5 -21.71 4.75 14.52
N VAL A 6 -22.83 4.52 13.84
CA VAL A 6 -22.96 3.84 12.53
C VAL A 6 -22.54 4.74 11.36
N ILE A 7 -22.04 5.95 11.63
CA ILE A 7 -21.59 6.90 10.61
C ILE A 7 -20.06 6.84 10.56
N LYS A 8 -19.46 6.55 9.39
CA LYS A 8 -18.03 6.80 9.15
C LYS A 8 -17.77 8.29 9.43
N LEU A 9 -17.29 8.59 10.63
CA LEU A 9 -16.76 9.92 10.93
C LEU A 9 -15.74 10.26 9.84
N ARG A 10 -15.80 11.49 9.32
CA ARG A 10 -14.75 12.01 8.44
C ARG A 10 -13.41 11.68 9.10
N ARG A 11 -12.43 11.19 8.32
CA ARG A 11 -11.10 10.87 8.84
C ARG A 11 -10.59 12.04 9.67
N THR A 12 -10.05 11.76 10.84
CA THR A 12 -9.28 12.76 11.58
C THR A 12 -8.08 13.18 10.72
N PRO A 13 -7.49 14.37 10.95
CA PRO A 13 -6.28 14.77 10.23
C PRO A 13 -5.16 13.72 10.29
N ALA A 14 -4.97 13.07 11.44
CA ALA A 14 -3.99 12.00 11.60
C ALA A 14 -4.30 10.76 10.73
N GLN A 15 -5.57 10.34 10.65
CA GLN A 15 -5.99 9.24 9.78
C GLN A 15 -5.83 9.58 8.30
N GLN A 16 -6.04 10.84 7.92
CA GLN A 16 -5.83 11.29 6.56
C GLN A 16 -4.34 11.27 6.19
N VAL A 17 -3.46 11.76 7.07
CA VAL A 17 -2.00 11.69 6.89
C VAL A 17 -1.52 10.24 6.72
N GLN A 18 -1.94 9.33 7.60
CA GLN A 18 -1.55 7.92 7.51
C GLN A 18 -2.00 7.28 6.18
N ARG A 19 -3.21 7.60 5.72
CA ARG A 19 -3.69 7.14 4.41
C ARG A 19 -2.83 7.69 3.26
N ASP A 20 -2.48 8.96 3.31
CA ASP A 20 -1.74 9.61 2.23
C ASP A 20 -0.28 9.11 2.18
N GLU A 21 0.32 8.82 3.33
CA GLU A 21 1.62 8.12 3.43
C GLU A 21 1.56 6.72 2.81
N PHE A 22 0.52 5.95 3.14
CA PHE A 22 0.33 4.62 2.54
C PHE A 22 0.18 4.72 1.02
N LEU A 23 -0.64 5.65 0.51
CA LEU A 23 -0.82 5.84 -0.92
C LEU A 23 0.48 6.25 -1.63
N ARG A 24 1.28 7.12 -1.00
CA ARG A 24 2.59 7.50 -1.53
C ARG A 24 3.51 6.28 -1.64
N ALA A 25 3.55 5.42 -0.62
CA ALA A 25 4.34 4.19 -0.65
C ALA A 25 3.86 3.22 -1.74
N VAL A 26 2.55 3.09 -1.96
CA VAL A 26 1.96 2.30 -3.06
C VAL A 26 2.41 2.83 -4.43
N ILE A 27 2.41 4.15 -4.63
CA ILE A 27 2.82 4.75 -5.90
C ILE A 27 4.29 4.45 -6.22
N ILE A 28 5.16 4.49 -5.20
CA ILE A 28 6.58 4.13 -5.35
C ILE A 28 6.72 2.66 -5.74
N ASN A 29 6.02 1.76 -5.04
CA ASN A 29 6.06 0.32 -5.34
C ASN A 29 5.50 -0.02 -6.72
N ARG A 30 4.53 0.77 -7.23
CA ARG A 30 4.06 0.65 -8.62
C ARG A 30 5.19 0.91 -9.63
N SER A 31 6.07 1.88 -9.37
CA SER A 31 7.23 2.11 -10.24
C SER A 31 8.15 0.88 -10.25
N TRP A 32 8.39 0.30 -9.08
CA TRP A 32 9.22 -0.89 -8.94
C TRP A 32 8.67 -2.10 -9.72
N LEU A 33 7.35 -2.29 -9.70
CA LEU A 33 6.69 -3.32 -10.52
C LEU A 33 6.91 -3.09 -12.02
N ASN A 34 6.93 -1.84 -12.48
CA ASN A 34 7.21 -1.55 -13.89
C ASN A 34 8.67 -1.89 -14.25
N ASP A 35 9.61 -1.69 -13.33
CA ASP A 35 11.02 -2.05 -13.55
C ASP A 35 11.19 -3.57 -13.65
N ILE A 36 10.49 -4.34 -12.81
CA ILE A 36 10.43 -5.80 -12.90
C ILE A 36 9.86 -6.25 -14.25
N ILE A 37 8.75 -5.65 -14.69
CA ILE A 37 8.12 -5.97 -15.98
C ILE A 37 9.10 -5.70 -17.12
N ARG A 38 9.76 -4.54 -17.10
CA ARG A 38 10.72 -4.15 -18.13
C ARG A 38 11.91 -5.11 -18.19
N ALA A 39 12.45 -5.53 -17.05
CA ALA A 39 13.53 -6.52 -17.00
C ALA A 39 13.06 -7.87 -17.57
N ALA A 40 11.85 -8.30 -17.24
CA ALA A 40 11.25 -9.52 -17.78
C ALA A 40 11.01 -9.45 -19.29
N GLU A 41 10.56 -8.31 -19.82
CA GLU A 41 10.40 -8.07 -21.27
C GLU A 41 11.74 -8.14 -22.04
N GLN A 42 12.87 -7.97 -21.34
CA GLN A 42 14.22 -8.04 -21.90
C GLN A 42 14.90 -9.40 -21.66
N ASP A 43 14.19 -10.37 -21.09
CA ASP A 43 14.73 -11.66 -20.64
C ASP A 43 15.90 -11.54 -19.63
N ASP A 44 15.98 -10.42 -18.89
CA ASP A 44 16.98 -10.20 -17.84
C ASP A 44 16.51 -10.78 -16.50
N TRP A 45 16.58 -12.10 -16.39
CA TRP A 45 16.11 -12.83 -15.22
C TRP A 45 16.93 -12.57 -13.94
N HIS A 46 18.19 -12.17 -14.09
CA HIS A 46 19.03 -11.81 -12.94
C HIS A 46 18.57 -10.50 -12.30
N GLU A 47 18.27 -9.49 -13.13
CA GLU A 47 17.71 -8.23 -12.66
C GLU A 47 16.31 -8.43 -12.06
N VAL A 48 15.48 -9.30 -12.66
CA VAL A 48 14.18 -9.67 -12.07
C VAL A 48 14.34 -10.25 -10.67
N GLU A 49 15.27 -11.19 -10.46
CA GLU A 49 15.53 -11.78 -9.15
C GLU A 49 15.98 -10.70 -8.14
N PHE A 50 16.96 -9.88 -8.53
CA PHE A 50 17.47 -8.78 -7.71
C PHE A 50 16.36 -7.80 -7.28
N LEU A 51 15.53 -7.35 -8.23
CA LEU A 51 14.43 -6.42 -7.96
C LEU A 51 13.35 -7.04 -7.07
N ILE A 52 13.02 -8.32 -7.24
CA ILE A 52 12.06 -9.03 -6.38
C ILE A 52 12.59 -9.13 -4.94
N GLU A 53 13.88 -9.41 -4.76
CA GLU A 53 14.48 -9.46 -3.43
C GLU A 53 14.48 -8.11 -2.73
N GLY A 54 14.82 -7.03 -3.45
CA GLY A 54 14.73 -5.66 -2.94
C GLY A 54 13.31 -5.29 -2.48
N ALA A 55 12.30 -5.66 -3.29
CA ALA A 55 10.90 -5.33 -2.99
C ALA A 55 10.37 -5.99 -1.70
N LYS A 56 10.93 -7.14 -1.26
CA LYS A 56 10.47 -7.83 -0.04
C LYS A 56 10.51 -6.93 1.19
N GLN A 57 11.57 -6.14 1.34
CA GLN A 57 11.72 -5.23 2.48
C GLN A 57 10.70 -4.08 2.40
N ASP A 58 10.48 -3.53 1.21
CA ASP A 58 9.52 -2.45 1.01
C ASP A 58 8.09 -2.90 1.28
N TYR A 59 7.71 -4.13 0.92
CA TYR A 59 6.41 -4.71 1.27
C TYR A 59 6.23 -4.84 2.79
N ILE A 60 7.29 -5.18 3.53
CA ILE A 60 7.25 -5.25 5.00
C ILE A 60 7.03 -3.85 5.59
N GLU A 61 7.72 -2.83 5.10
CA GLU A 61 7.54 -1.44 5.55
C GLU A 61 6.16 -0.89 5.18
N MET A 62 5.66 -1.15 3.97
CA MET A 62 4.31 -0.78 3.54
C MET A 62 3.22 -1.36 4.45
N LYS A 63 3.40 -2.60 4.92
CA LYS A 63 2.45 -3.23 5.85
C LYS A 63 2.34 -2.48 7.17
N LYS A 64 3.41 -1.83 7.62
CA LYS A 64 3.41 -0.99 8.84
C LYS A 64 2.64 0.32 8.63
N LEU A 65 2.56 0.82 7.40
CA LEU A 65 1.83 2.04 7.04
C LEU A 65 0.32 1.82 6.87
N LEU A 66 -0.17 0.58 6.97
CA LEU A 66 -1.60 0.30 6.86
C LEU A 66 -2.39 1.12 7.89
N PRO A 67 -3.48 1.81 7.48
CA PRO A 67 -4.36 2.49 8.41
C PRO A 67 -4.77 1.58 9.56
N THR A 68 -4.78 2.12 10.78
CA THR A 68 -5.17 1.36 11.99
C THR A 68 -6.68 1.26 12.14
N ASP A 69 -7.43 2.19 11.53
CA ASP A 69 -8.89 2.24 11.48
C ASP A 69 -9.47 1.43 10.31
N ARG A 70 -9.25 0.11 10.32
CA ARG A 70 -9.57 -0.80 9.19
C ARG A 70 -11.05 -1.17 9.05
N ALA A 71 -11.97 -0.32 9.49
CA ALA A 71 -13.39 -0.58 9.31
C ALA A 71 -13.71 -0.68 7.81
N LYS A 72 -14.20 -1.86 7.37
CA LYS A 72 -14.57 -2.10 5.97
C LYS A 72 -15.53 -0.98 5.52
N PRO A 73 -15.32 -0.36 4.33
CA PRO A 73 -16.39 0.40 3.71
C PRO A 73 -17.60 -0.54 3.57
N ARG A 74 -18.74 -0.18 4.16
CA ARG A 74 -20.01 -0.79 3.73
C ARG A 74 -20.23 -0.29 2.31
N GLY A 75 -20.24 -1.21 1.35
CA GLY A 75 -20.83 -0.94 0.05
C GLY A 75 -22.32 -0.70 0.26
N GLU A 76 -22.84 0.31 -0.43
CA GLU A 76 -24.28 0.39 -0.68
C GLU A 76 -24.68 -0.76 -1.62
#